data_AF-H5WRB2-F1
#
_entry.id   AF-H5WRB2-F1
#
_cell.length_a   1.000
_cell.length_b   1.000
_cell.length_c   1.000
_cell.angle_alpha   90.00
_cell.angle_beta   90.00
_cell.angle_gamma   90.00
#
_symmetry.space_group_name_H-M   'P 1'
#
loop_
_entity.id
_entity.type
_entity.pdbx_description
1 polymer ?
#
loop_
_entity_poly.entity_id
_entity_poly.type
_entity_poly.pdbx_seq_one_letter_code
_entity_poly.pdbx_strand_id
1 'polypeptide(L)'
;MAIETPYSKLNALIIDDMAVQQTTLRGQLTMLGIAKVDQATSPDDAIRLARRTKYALFLCDYNLNCKSDGQQLFEHLRDQNLLAPDALFFMITAENSYASVASASEHKPDAYLLKPTTASDIEDRLKAQLEKRRALQPITDRLAKQDGAGAVAACDAILARKDRWFMQALQHKGQALLNLGRHEDAKAVYLAALEARPQLVWAQLGLARAHKAAGRFDEARVLAQDILQSPDGERNLAAYDLMAEALEAQGDPQAAQWVLRDAATVVPSAKRMRLVADSAFRNGDLELARDTLQQVAKATAGAVTAQAQDNLTLAQTLVDLGQASDALPLLQNLNAQRLDPSLGSVTLAIQAQALALTGDAAGAAQAVARARENLRQAKADFATVALAKAELVTGHPEAGLKLLERAVSSDHENPRVKQLVRNALRQTGHEDKMDRLVEAAAEGLQRRVTDAKAMFRDSRIDDALVAIEAALKDYPENTGVLLQAAQMNCLSLRLKKQLNASVVERVRLYLMRLDKLMPGNDRVTQMQRYYRETVAALSERVPA
;
A
#
# COMPACT_ATOMS: atom_id res chain seq x y z
N MET A 1 -31.44 18.06 -32.30
CA MET A 1 -31.81 16.70 -31.86
C MET A 1 -30.62 16.14 -31.10
N ALA A 2 -30.83 15.65 -29.87
CA ALA A 2 -29.75 14.93 -29.18
C ALA A 2 -29.46 13.64 -29.95
N ILE A 3 -28.21 13.42 -30.32
CA ILE A 3 -27.79 12.18 -30.97
C ILE A 3 -27.83 11.09 -29.89
N GLU A 4 -28.80 10.18 -29.96
CA GLU A 4 -28.83 9.02 -29.07
C GLU A 4 -27.79 8.00 -29.54
N THR A 5 -26.72 7.87 -28.77
CA THR A 5 -25.64 6.92 -28.96
C THR A 5 -25.55 5.98 -27.75
N PRO A 6 -24.81 4.87 -27.82
CA PRO A 6 -24.50 4.04 -26.65
C PRO A 6 -23.80 4.81 -25.51
N TYR A 7 -23.28 6.00 -25.79
CA TYR A 7 -22.51 6.83 -24.88
C TYR A 7 -23.33 7.95 -24.22
N SER A 8 -24.58 8.19 -24.65
CA SER A 8 -25.38 9.33 -24.19
C SER A 8 -25.68 9.37 -22.68
N LYS A 9 -25.50 8.25 -21.98
CA LYS A 9 -25.66 8.16 -20.52
C LYS A 9 -24.38 8.49 -19.74
N LEU A 10 -23.25 8.66 -20.42
CA LEU A 10 -21.97 8.94 -19.76
C LEU A 10 -21.90 10.40 -19.32
N ASN A 11 -21.38 10.61 -18.11
CA ASN A 11 -20.95 11.92 -17.64
C ASN A 11 -19.43 12.00 -17.78
N ALA A 12 -18.93 13.07 -18.39
CA ALA A 12 -17.51 13.27 -18.61
C ALA A 12 -16.97 14.50 -17.88
N LEU A 13 -15.71 14.44 -17.48
CA LEU A 13 -14.94 15.57 -16.97
C LEU A 13 -13.74 15.81 -17.89
N ILE A 14 -13.61 17.03 -18.41
CA ILE A 14 -12.44 17.48 -19.16
C ILE A 14 -11.55 18.30 -18.23
N ILE A 15 -10.26 17.98 -18.20
CA ILE A 15 -9.26 18.64 -17.36
C ILE A 15 -8.13 19.09 -18.30
N ASP A 16 -8.08 20.39 -18.57
CA ASP A 16 -7.08 21.01 -19.45
C ASP A 16 -6.96 22.48 -19.03
N ASP A 17 -5.76 23.04 -19.00
CA ASP A 17 -5.54 24.42 -18.56
C ASP A 17 -5.97 25.46 -19.61
N MET A 18 -6.08 25.04 -20.88
CA MET A 18 -6.45 25.90 -22.00
C MET A 18 -7.95 25.80 -22.33
N ALA A 19 -8.68 26.89 -22.10
CA ALA A 19 -10.13 26.97 -22.40
C ALA A 19 -10.49 26.61 -23.86
N VAL A 20 -9.59 26.87 -24.81
CA VAL A 20 -9.75 26.48 -26.22
C VAL A 20 -9.76 24.96 -26.38
N GLN A 21 -8.82 24.25 -25.74
CA GLN A 21 -8.76 22.78 -25.79
C GLN A 21 -9.97 22.16 -25.09
N GLN A 22 -10.38 22.70 -23.95
CA GLN A 22 -11.60 22.28 -23.27
C GLN A 22 -12.84 22.38 -24.18
N THR A 23 -12.95 23.48 -24.93
CA THR A 23 -14.07 23.70 -25.87
C THR A 23 -14.01 22.73 -27.04
N THR A 24 -12.82 22.49 -27.59
CA THR A 24 -12.60 21.50 -28.67
C THR A 24 -12.99 20.10 -28.23
N LEU A 25 -12.47 19.63 -27.09
CA LEU A 25 -12.75 18.30 -26.55
C LEU A 25 -14.23 18.13 -26.20
N ARG A 26 -14.88 19.16 -25.65
CA ARG A 26 -16.34 19.15 -25.41
C ARG A 26 -17.11 19.01 -26.72
N GLY A 27 -16.68 19.69 -27.78
CA GLY A 27 -17.23 19.53 -29.13
C GLY A 27 -17.10 18.09 -29.64
N GLN A 28 -15.92 17.49 -29.52
CA GLN A 28 -15.69 16.08 -29.91
C GLN A 28 -16.60 15.12 -29.11
N LEU A 29 -16.71 15.28 -27.78
CA LEU A 29 -17.59 14.47 -26.94
C LEU A 29 -19.07 14.64 -27.31
N THR A 30 -19.49 15.87 -27.67
CA THR A 30 -20.86 16.16 -28.09
C THR A 30 -21.20 15.46 -29.41
N MET A 31 -20.25 15.39 -30.35
CA MET A 31 -20.43 14.62 -31.60
C MET A 31 -20.65 13.13 -31.34
N LEU A 32 -20.06 12.59 -30.28
CA LEU A 32 -20.27 11.21 -29.83
C LEU A 32 -21.57 11.01 -29.02
N GLY A 33 -22.37 12.07 -28.84
CA GLY A 33 -23.63 12.03 -28.07
C GLY A 33 -23.47 12.17 -26.56
N ILE A 34 -22.26 12.47 -26.05
CA ILE A 34 -22.00 12.70 -24.62
C ILE A 34 -22.29 14.17 -24.31
N ALA A 35 -23.50 14.44 -23.81
CA ALA A 35 -23.97 15.82 -23.56
C ALA A 35 -23.59 16.37 -22.17
N LYS A 36 -23.37 15.50 -21.18
CA LYS A 36 -23.06 15.90 -19.79
C LYS A 36 -21.55 15.97 -19.61
N VAL A 37 -20.99 17.15 -19.84
CA VAL A 37 -19.54 17.40 -19.80
C VAL A 37 -19.25 18.59 -18.89
N ASP A 38 -18.56 18.31 -17.78
CA ASP A 38 -17.99 19.36 -16.92
C ASP A 38 -16.53 19.63 -17.33
N GLN A 39 -16.02 20.82 -16.99
CA GLN A 39 -14.68 21.28 -17.35
C GLN A 39 -13.96 21.78 -16.10
N ALA A 40 -12.69 21.42 -15.97
CA ALA A 40 -11.79 21.87 -14.91
C ALA A 40 -10.52 22.46 -15.51
N THR A 41 -10.10 23.64 -15.04
CA THR A 41 -8.87 24.31 -15.50
C THR A 41 -7.64 23.95 -14.67
N SER A 42 -7.82 23.27 -13.53
CA SER A 42 -6.73 22.88 -12.65
C SER A 42 -7.01 21.55 -11.93
N PRO A 43 -5.96 20.87 -11.42
CA PRO A 43 -6.11 19.69 -10.57
C PRO A 43 -7.06 19.89 -9.38
N ASP A 44 -6.96 21.02 -8.68
CA ASP A 44 -7.79 21.32 -7.51
C ASP A 44 -9.28 21.43 -7.88
N ASP A 45 -9.58 22.04 -9.03
CA ASP A 45 -10.96 22.13 -9.52
C ASP A 45 -11.50 20.76 -9.93
N ALA A 46 -10.68 19.96 -10.61
CA ALA A 46 -11.03 18.59 -10.97
C ALA A 46 -11.34 17.74 -9.72
N ILE A 47 -10.53 17.84 -8.66
CA ILE A 47 -10.77 17.15 -7.39
C ILE A 47 -12.07 17.62 -6.74
N ARG A 48 -12.33 18.93 -6.73
CA ARG A 48 -13.57 19.51 -6.19
C ARG A 48 -14.81 18.98 -6.92
N LEU A 49 -14.75 18.88 -8.25
CA LEU A 49 -15.82 18.34 -9.07
C LEU A 49 -15.99 16.83 -8.85
N ALA A 50 -14.90 16.06 -8.88
CA ALA A 50 -14.93 14.61 -8.66
C ALA A 50 -15.47 14.20 -7.28
N ARG A 51 -15.31 15.05 -6.25
CA ARG A 51 -15.93 14.85 -4.93
C ARG A 51 -17.45 15.04 -4.93
N ARG A 52 -17.98 15.87 -5.82
CA ARG A 52 -19.42 16.22 -5.89
C ARG A 52 -20.18 15.32 -6.86
N THR A 53 -19.54 14.98 -7.97
CA THR A 53 -20.17 14.29 -9.10
C THR A 53 -19.33 13.08 -9.47
N LYS A 54 -20.00 11.94 -9.70
CA LYS A 54 -19.35 10.75 -10.25
C LYS A 54 -19.31 10.86 -11.77
N TYR A 55 -18.11 10.83 -12.33
CA TYR A 55 -17.88 10.82 -13.78
C TYR A 55 -17.53 9.41 -14.25
N ALA A 56 -18.04 9.05 -15.42
CA ALA A 56 -17.74 7.78 -16.07
C ALA A 56 -16.53 7.88 -17.01
N LEU A 57 -16.19 9.09 -17.46
CA LEU A 57 -15.06 9.36 -18.35
C LEU A 57 -14.32 10.62 -17.89
N PHE A 58 -13.00 10.52 -17.79
CA PHE A 58 -12.10 11.64 -17.56
C PHE A 58 -11.22 11.80 -18.79
N LEU A 59 -11.14 13.02 -19.34
CA LEU A 59 -10.17 13.40 -20.35
C LEU A 59 -9.22 14.41 -19.71
N CYS A 60 -7.98 14.02 -19.46
CA CYS A 60 -7.01 14.85 -18.74
C CYS A 60 -5.81 15.17 -19.62
N ASP A 61 -5.47 16.45 -19.76
CA ASP A 61 -4.19 16.83 -20.32
C ASP A 61 -3.07 16.41 -19.37
N TYR A 62 -1.96 15.95 -19.95
CA TYR A 62 -0.77 15.61 -19.20
C TYR A 62 -0.15 16.87 -18.60
N ASN A 63 -0.01 17.94 -19.38
CA ASN A 63 0.63 19.17 -18.92
C ASN A 63 -0.41 20.25 -18.55
N LEU A 64 -0.77 20.33 -17.27
CA LEU A 64 -1.76 21.28 -16.77
C LEU A 64 -1.17 22.65 -16.40
N ASN A 65 0.10 22.94 -16.79
CA ASN A 65 0.82 24.19 -16.52
C ASN A 65 0.68 24.72 -15.08
N CYS A 66 0.59 23.80 -14.11
CA CYS A 66 0.51 24.09 -12.69
C CYS A 66 1.47 23.18 -11.93
N LYS A 67 1.43 23.23 -10.59
CA LYS A 67 2.34 22.47 -9.73
C LYS A 67 2.15 20.95 -9.80
N SER A 68 1.05 20.49 -10.39
CA SER A 68 0.77 19.07 -10.58
C SER A 68 0.39 18.78 -12.02
N ASP A 69 1.01 17.74 -12.57
CA ASP A 69 0.67 17.22 -13.90
C ASP A 69 -0.56 16.31 -13.85
N GLY A 70 -1.05 15.92 -15.02
CA GLY A 70 -2.21 15.04 -15.16
C GLY A 70 -2.00 13.64 -14.57
N GLN A 71 -0.75 13.14 -14.57
CA GLN A 71 -0.43 11.82 -14.01
C GLN A 71 -0.52 11.85 -12.48
N GLN A 72 0.00 12.89 -11.83
CA GLN A 72 -0.11 13.12 -10.40
C GLN A 72 -1.58 13.29 -9.96
N LEU A 73 -2.38 14.02 -10.76
CA LEU A 73 -3.81 14.14 -10.52
C LEU A 73 -4.51 12.78 -10.61
N PHE A 74 -4.20 11.99 -11.63
CA PHE A 74 -4.77 10.65 -11.81
C PHE A 74 -4.46 9.73 -10.63
N GLU A 75 -3.20 9.71 -10.18
CA GLU A 75 -2.78 8.96 -9.00
C GLU A 75 -3.54 9.43 -7.76
N HIS A 76 -3.63 10.74 -7.53
CA HIS A 76 -4.38 11.30 -6.41
C HIS A 76 -5.87 10.92 -6.44
N LEU A 77 -6.54 11.02 -7.59
CA LEU A 77 -7.96 10.66 -7.72
C LEU A 77 -8.19 9.17 -7.44
N ARG A 78 -7.25 8.30 -7.81
CA ARG A 78 -7.33 6.87 -7.53
C ARG A 78 -7.09 6.59 -6.04
N ASP A 79 -6.02 7.12 -5.47
CA ASP A 79 -5.65 6.90 -4.06
C ASP A 79 -6.72 7.41 -3.10
N GLN A 80 -7.41 8.49 -3.45
CA GLN A 80 -8.53 9.04 -2.69
C GLN A 80 -9.88 8.39 -3.01
N ASN A 81 -9.92 7.32 -3.81
CA ASN A 81 -11.14 6.64 -4.26
C ASN A 81 -12.18 7.59 -4.91
N LEU A 82 -11.71 8.65 -5.58
CA LEU A 82 -12.53 9.60 -6.32
C LEU A 82 -12.82 9.15 -7.75
N LEU A 83 -12.05 8.19 -8.26
CA LEU A 83 -12.40 7.44 -9.48
C LEU A 83 -13.31 6.27 -9.10
N ALA A 84 -14.49 6.22 -9.70
CA ALA A 84 -15.33 5.03 -9.57
C ALA A 84 -14.61 3.81 -10.18
N PRO A 85 -14.84 2.57 -9.69
CA PRO A 85 -14.21 1.37 -10.24
C PRO A 85 -14.45 1.17 -11.74
N ASP A 86 -15.55 1.71 -12.25
CA ASP A 86 -15.96 1.74 -13.64
C ASP A 86 -15.74 3.10 -14.33
N ALA A 87 -15.02 4.04 -13.73
CA ALA A 87 -14.62 5.26 -14.42
C ALA A 87 -13.47 4.97 -15.40
N LEU A 88 -13.52 5.58 -16.60
CA LEU A 88 -12.42 5.55 -17.57
C LEU A 88 -11.60 6.83 -17.44
N PHE A 89 -10.28 6.71 -17.47
CA PHE A 89 -9.37 7.85 -17.45
C PHE A 89 -8.48 7.83 -18.68
N PHE A 90 -8.67 8.80 -19.58
CA PHE A 90 -7.84 8.97 -20.77
C PHE A 90 -6.91 10.15 -20.57
N MET A 91 -5.63 9.89 -20.74
CA MET A 91 -4.59 10.91 -20.74
C MET A 91 -4.42 11.45 -22.15
N ILE A 92 -4.36 12.77 -22.30
CA ILE A 92 -4.10 13.45 -23.55
C ILE A 92 -2.70 14.06 -23.46
N THR A 93 -1.84 13.80 -24.43
CA THR A 93 -0.44 14.27 -24.41
C THR A 93 0.03 14.71 -25.79
N ALA A 94 1.01 15.60 -25.83
CA ALA A 94 1.63 16.06 -27.07
C ALA A 94 2.78 15.14 -27.54
N GLU A 95 3.35 14.29 -26.68
CA GLU A 95 4.53 13.49 -27.02
C GLU A 95 4.32 11.99 -26.86
N ASN A 96 4.83 11.22 -27.83
CA ASN A 96 4.77 9.76 -27.83
C ASN A 96 5.78 9.13 -26.84
N SER A 97 6.88 9.84 -26.56
CA SER A 97 7.88 9.50 -25.53
C SER A 97 7.23 9.42 -24.15
N TYR A 98 6.40 10.41 -23.78
CA TYR A 98 5.70 10.42 -22.49
C TYR A 98 4.68 9.32 -22.38
N ALA A 99 3.96 8.97 -23.45
CA ALA A 99 3.08 7.81 -23.41
C ALA A 99 3.85 6.52 -23.08
N SER A 100 5.07 6.37 -23.61
CA SER A 100 5.94 5.23 -23.35
C SER A 100 6.55 5.26 -21.94
N VAL A 101 7.00 6.42 -21.45
CA VAL A 101 7.53 6.60 -20.08
C VAL A 101 6.43 6.45 -19.04
N ALA A 102 5.25 7.04 -19.26
CA ALA A 102 4.11 6.94 -18.35
C ALA A 102 3.52 5.52 -18.35
N SER A 103 3.71 4.73 -19.42
CA SER A 103 3.38 3.30 -19.41
C SER A 103 4.22 2.48 -18.44
N ALA A 104 5.37 3.01 -17.98
CA ALA A 104 6.17 2.42 -16.92
C ALA A 104 5.68 2.81 -15.51
N SER A 105 4.75 3.76 -15.40
CA SER A 105 4.13 4.12 -14.12
C SER A 105 3.39 2.93 -13.52
N GLU A 106 3.40 2.87 -12.18
CA GLU A 106 2.64 1.88 -11.40
C GLU A 106 1.14 1.96 -11.72
N HIS A 107 0.64 3.18 -11.93
CA HIS A 107 -0.75 3.47 -12.19
C HIS A 107 -0.93 3.88 -13.64
N LYS A 108 -1.61 3.02 -14.41
CA LYS A 108 -1.84 3.24 -15.85
C LYS A 108 -3.24 3.81 -16.09
N PRO A 109 -3.36 4.94 -16.82
CA PRO A 109 -4.60 5.36 -17.46
C PRO A 109 -5.17 4.27 -18.35
N ASP A 110 -6.48 4.33 -18.63
CA ASP A 110 -7.14 3.39 -19.52
C ASP A 110 -6.73 3.59 -20.98
N ALA A 111 -6.38 4.82 -21.36
CA ALA A 111 -5.83 5.12 -22.68
C ALA A 111 -4.96 6.38 -22.68
N TYR A 112 -4.04 6.44 -23.64
CA TYR A 112 -3.32 7.66 -24.02
C TYR A 112 -3.79 8.09 -25.42
N LEU A 113 -4.05 9.39 -25.57
CA LEU A 113 -4.46 10.05 -26.80
C LEU A 113 -3.39 11.09 -27.15
N LEU A 114 -2.92 11.08 -28.40
CA LEU A 114 -1.95 12.05 -28.89
C LEU A 114 -2.66 13.26 -29.48
N LYS A 115 -2.22 14.48 -29.10
CA LYS A 115 -2.73 15.72 -29.69
C LYS A 115 -2.24 15.83 -31.15
N PRO A 116 -3.10 16.28 -32.11
CA PRO A 116 -4.49 16.69 -31.94
C PRO A 116 -5.46 15.49 -31.85
N THR A 117 -6.38 15.53 -30.90
CA THR A 117 -7.34 14.44 -30.64
C THR A 117 -8.67 14.69 -31.36
N THR A 118 -9.17 13.70 -32.11
CA THR A 118 -10.47 13.75 -32.78
C THR A 118 -11.55 12.92 -32.06
N ALA A 119 -12.82 13.11 -32.43
CA ALA A 119 -13.93 12.30 -31.93
C ALA A 119 -13.75 10.81 -32.25
N SER A 120 -13.20 10.48 -33.43
CA SER A 120 -12.92 9.08 -33.80
C SER A 120 -11.88 8.46 -32.89
N ASP A 121 -10.80 9.19 -32.56
CA ASP A 121 -9.76 8.68 -31.66
C ASP A 121 -10.32 8.38 -30.26
N ILE A 122 -11.17 9.26 -29.74
CA ILE A 122 -11.84 9.06 -28.44
C ILE A 122 -12.80 7.87 -28.53
N GLU A 123 -13.59 7.78 -29.59
CA GLU A 123 -14.57 6.71 -29.80
C GLU A 123 -13.90 5.33 -29.87
N ASP A 124 -12.81 5.19 -30.62
CA ASP A 124 -12.10 3.93 -30.76
C ASP A 124 -11.57 3.43 -29.41
N ARG A 125 -10.98 4.33 -28.61
CA ARG A 125 -10.53 4.00 -27.25
C ARG A 125 -11.69 3.67 -26.33
N LEU A 126 -12.77 4.44 -26.38
CA LEU A 126 -13.96 4.24 -25.57
C LEU A 126 -14.61 2.88 -25.87
N LYS A 127 -14.81 2.57 -27.16
CA LYS A 127 -15.36 1.31 -27.63
C LYS A 127 -14.51 0.13 -27.18
N ALA A 128 -13.19 0.19 -27.39
CA ALA A 128 -12.28 -0.88 -26.98
C ALA A 128 -12.34 -1.14 -25.46
N GLN A 129 -12.36 -0.08 -24.64
CA GLN A 129 -12.43 -0.23 -23.18
C GLN A 129 -13.78 -0.73 -22.69
N LEU A 130 -14.89 -0.27 -23.29
CA LEU A 130 -16.23 -0.75 -22.95
C LEU A 130 -16.44 -2.21 -23.38
N GLU A 131 -15.93 -2.61 -24.55
CA GLU A 131 -15.96 -4.01 -25.00
C GLU A 131 -15.16 -4.91 -24.06
N LYS A 132 -13.95 -4.47 -23.65
CA LYS A 132 -13.13 -5.19 -22.66
C LYS A 132 -13.88 -5.38 -21.35
N ARG A 133 -14.48 -4.31 -20.82
CA ARG A 133 -15.23 -4.35 -19.57
C ARG A 133 -16.41 -5.31 -19.63
N ARG A 134 -17.21 -5.26 -20.68
CA ARG A 134 -18.35 -6.18 -20.86
C ARG A 134 -17.90 -7.63 -20.90
N ALA A 135 -16.79 -7.92 -21.59
CA ALA A 135 -16.27 -9.28 -21.69
C ALA A 135 -15.73 -9.81 -20.36
N LEU A 136 -15.08 -8.95 -19.56
CA LEU A 136 -14.47 -9.33 -18.28
C LEU A 136 -15.40 -9.11 -17.07
N GLN A 137 -16.60 -8.56 -17.28
CA GLN A 137 -17.58 -8.27 -16.23
C GLN A 137 -17.84 -9.45 -15.27
N PRO A 138 -18.00 -10.70 -15.75
CA PRO A 138 -18.20 -11.85 -14.86
C PRO A 138 -17.03 -12.06 -13.88
N ILE A 139 -15.81 -11.71 -14.27
CA ILE A 139 -14.63 -11.78 -13.39
C ILE A 139 -14.67 -10.60 -12.39
N THR A 140 -14.85 -9.38 -12.88
CA THR A 140 -14.78 -8.17 -12.03
C THR A 140 -15.89 -8.14 -10.99
N ASP A 141 -17.10 -8.58 -11.32
CA ASP A 141 -18.23 -8.64 -10.38
C ASP A 141 -17.96 -9.62 -9.22
N ARG A 142 -17.25 -10.71 -9.48
CA ARG A 142 -16.83 -11.69 -8.47
C ARG A 142 -15.72 -11.14 -7.60
N LEU A 143 -14.72 -10.50 -8.21
CA LEU A 143 -13.64 -9.83 -7.47
C LEU A 143 -14.15 -8.71 -6.57
N ALA A 144 -15.11 -7.91 -7.04
CA ALA A 144 -15.76 -6.86 -6.24
C ALA A 144 -16.48 -7.42 -5.01
N LYS A 145 -17.00 -8.65 -5.10
CA LYS A 145 -17.63 -9.39 -3.99
C LYS A 145 -16.62 -10.20 -3.15
N GLN A 146 -15.32 -10.03 -3.39
CA GLN A 146 -14.23 -10.81 -2.75
C GLN A 146 -14.37 -12.34 -2.94
N ASP A 147 -15.09 -12.76 -3.99
CA ASP A 147 -15.28 -14.15 -4.41
C ASP A 147 -14.17 -14.57 -5.38
N GLY A 148 -12.98 -14.82 -4.83
CA GLY A 148 -11.81 -15.22 -5.64
C GLY A 148 -12.00 -16.55 -6.36
N ALA A 149 -12.67 -17.53 -5.73
CA ALA A 149 -12.92 -18.83 -6.34
C ALA A 149 -13.89 -18.71 -7.53
N GLY A 150 -14.96 -17.94 -7.38
CA GLY A 150 -15.88 -17.63 -8.48
C GLY A 150 -15.21 -16.82 -9.60
N ALA A 151 -14.27 -15.92 -9.27
CA ALA A 151 -13.48 -15.20 -10.26
C ALA A 151 -12.60 -16.14 -11.09
N VAL A 152 -11.96 -17.14 -10.47
CA VAL A 152 -11.19 -18.18 -11.19
C VAL A 152 -12.09 -18.97 -12.15
N ALA A 153 -13.26 -19.42 -11.69
CA ALA A 153 -14.22 -20.13 -12.54
C ALA A 153 -14.72 -19.27 -13.72
N ALA A 154 -14.96 -17.97 -13.48
CA ALA A 154 -15.31 -17.03 -14.55
C ALA A 154 -14.17 -16.84 -15.56
N CYS A 155 -12.92 -16.82 -15.10
CA CYS A 155 -11.76 -16.81 -16.01
C CYS A 155 -11.73 -18.08 -16.86
N ASP A 156 -11.92 -19.26 -16.25
CA ASP A 156 -11.93 -20.53 -16.98
C ASP A 156 -13.01 -20.59 -18.08
N ALA A 157 -14.18 -20.03 -17.82
CA ALA A 157 -15.24 -19.92 -18.82
C ALA A 157 -14.83 -19.04 -20.01
N ILE A 158 -14.09 -17.95 -19.80
CA ILE A 158 -13.57 -17.10 -20.88
C ILE A 158 -12.42 -17.80 -21.62
N LEU A 159 -11.52 -18.47 -20.89
CA LEU A 159 -10.40 -19.21 -21.48
C LEU A 159 -10.88 -20.35 -22.39
N ALA A 160 -11.99 -21.02 -22.03
CA ALA A 160 -12.61 -22.06 -22.86
C ALA A 160 -13.08 -21.55 -24.23
N ARG A 161 -13.47 -20.27 -24.32
CA ARG A 161 -13.93 -19.65 -25.57
C ARG A 161 -12.78 -19.33 -26.52
N LYS A 162 -11.55 -19.22 -26.01
CA LYS A 162 -10.33 -18.85 -26.77
C LYS A 162 -10.51 -17.60 -27.64
N ASP A 163 -11.27 -16.62 -27.16
CA ASP A 163 -11.49 -15.37 -27.88
C ASP A 163 -10.33 -14.38 -27.66
N ARG A 164 -10.45 -13.16 -28.20
CA ARG A 164 -9.41 -12.13 -28.09
C ARG A 164 -9.06 -11.71 -26.64
N TRP A 165 -9.88 -12.07 -25.65
CA TRP A 165 -9.68 -11.74 -24.23
C TRP A 165 -8.95 -12.85 -23.46
N PHE A 166 -8.51 -13.91 -24.14
CA PHE A 166 -7.80 -15.04 -23.57
C PHE A 166 -6.62 -14.63 -22.68
N MET A 167 -5.77 -13.70 -23.16
CA MET A 167 -4.60 -13.24 -22.40
C MET A 167 -4.97 -12.46 -21.14
N GLN A 168 -6.01 -11.62 -21.22
CA GLN A 168 -6.51 -10.86 -20.07
C GLN A 168 -7.15 -11.80 -19.05
N ALA A 169 -7.86 -12.84 -19.49
CA ALA A 169 -8.41 -13.86 -18.59
C ALA A 169 -7.30 -14.66 -17.89
N LEU A 170 -6.20 -15.01 -18.57
CA LEU A 170 -5.03 -15.64 -17.92
C LEU A 170 -4.42 -14.71 -16.86
N GLN A 171 -4.26 -13.43 -17.18
CA GLN A 171 -3.73 -12.43 -16.25
C GLN A 171 -4.60 -12.31 -14.99
N HIS A 172 -5.92 -12.19 -15.16
CA HIS A 172 -6.87 -12.13 -14.04
C HIS A 172 -6.90 -13.45 -13.23
N LYS A 173 -6.84 -14.61 -13.90
CA LYS A 173 -6.80 -15.92 -13.24
C LYS A 173 -5.56 -16.06 -12.36
N GLY A 174 -4.39 -15.74 -12.90
CA GLY A 174 -3.13 -15.79 -12.16
C GLY A 174 -3.17 -14.90 -10.91
N GLN A 175 -3.62 -13.66 -11.05
CA GLN A 175 -3.75 -12.74 -9.91
C GLN A 175 -4.78 -13.22 -8.88
N ALA A 176 -5.93 -13.75 -9.32
CA ALA A 176 -6.93 -14.31 -8.43
C ALA A 176 -6.39 -15.52 -7.66
N LEU A 177 -5.59 -16.38 -8.30
CA LEU A 177 -4.96 -17.53 -7.65
C LEU A 177 -3.89 -17.11 -6.63
N LEU A 178 -3.08 -16.11 -6.94
CA LEU A 178 -2.15 -15.51 -5.96
C LEU A 178 -2.91 -14.96 -4.76
N ASN A 179 -3.98 -14.19 -4.99
CA ASN A 179 -4.83 -13.65 -3.93
C ASN A 179 -5.58 -14.73 -3.13
N LEU A 180 -5.61 -15.98 -3.59
CA LEU A 180 -6.17 -17.13 -2.87
C LEU A 180 -5.09 -17.97 -2.16
N GLY A 181 -3.81 -17.61 -2.27
CA GLY A 181 -2.68 -18.40 -1.76
C GLY A 181 -2.38 -19.66 -2.59
N ARG A 182 -2.95 -19.79 -3.79
CA ARG A 182 -2.78 -20.95 -4.69
C ARG A 182 -1.56 -20.73 -5.61
N HIS A 183 -0.38 -20.62 -5.01
CA HIS A 183 0.83 -20.18 -5.72
C HIS A 183 1.29 -21.13 -6.84
N GLU A 184 1.17 -22.45 -6.66
CA GLU A 184 1.51 -23.44 -7.70
C GLU A 184 0.53 -23.39 -8.88
N ASP A 185 -0.77 -23.23 -8.63
CA ASP A 185 -1.74 -23.06 -9.71
C ASP A 185 -1.52 -21.74 -10.46
N ALA A 186 -1.15 -20.67 -9.74
CA ALA A 186 -0.79 -19.40 -10.36
C ALA A 186 0.44 -19.55 -11.26
N LYS A 187 1.47 -20.30 -10.81
CA LYS A 187 2.65 -20.62 -11.63
C LYS A 187 2.29 -21.31 -12.92
N ALA A 188 1.44 -22.35 -12.85
CA ALA A 188 0.99 -23.06 -14.04
C ALA A 188 0.29 -22.13 -15.04
N VAL A 189 -0.53 -21.19 -14.55
CA VAL A 189 -1.18 -20.18 -15.41
C VAL A 189 -0.18 -19.24 -16.08
N TYR A 190 0.83 -18.75 -15.35
CA TYR A 190 1.84 -17.86 -15.92
C TYR A 190 2.79 -18.59 -16.88
N LEU A 191 3.16 -19.84 -16.58
CA LEU A 191 3.94 -20.68 -17.49
C LEU A 191 3.16 -20.95 -18.79
N ALA A 192 1.87 -21.30 -18.72
CA ALA A 192 1.04 -21.48 -19.91
C ALA A 192 0.93 -20.20 -20.76
N ALA A 193 0.90 -19.02 -20.12
CA ALA A 193 0.95 -17.75 -20.85
C ALA A 193 2.29 -17.55 -21.57
N LEU A 194 3.41 -17.90 -20.93
CA LEU A 194 4.76 -17.78 -21.48
C LEU A 194 5.04 -18.82 -22.58
N GLU A 195 4.44 -20.01 -22.50
CA GLU A 195 4.46 -21.01 -23.58
C GLU A 195 3.74 -20.48 -24.83
N ALA A 196 2.57 -19.85 -24.64
CA ALA A 196 1.81 -19.28 -25.74
C ALA A 196 2.50 -18.07 -26.39
N ARG A 197 3.16 -17.23 -25.56
CA ARG A 197 3.95 -16.08 -26.02
C ARG A 197 5.17 -15.89 -25.10
N PRO A 198 6.37 -16.26 -25.58
CA PRO A 198 7.61 -15.97 -24.87
C PRO A 198 7.76 -14.46 -24.65
N GLN A 199 8.44 -14.06 -23.58
CA GLN A 199 8.76 -12.65 -23.25
C GLN A 199 7.56 -11.78 -22.82
N LEU A 200 6.41 -12.37 -22.46
CA LEU A 200 5.32 -11.61 -21.84
C LEU A 200 5.72 -11.12 -20.44
N VAL A 201 6.11 -9.85 -20.37
CA VAL A 201 6.57 -9.19 -19.14
C VAL A 201 5.59 -9.35 -17.97
N TRP A 202 4.28 -9.20 -18.21
CA TRP A 202 3.27 -9.37 -17.15
C TRP A 202 3.21 -10.82 -16.61
N ALA A 203 3.49 -11.81 -17.45
CA ALA A 203 3.49 -13.21 -17.06
C ALA A 203 4.80 -13.59 -16.34
N GLN A 204 5.94 -13.04 -16.77
CA GLN A 204 7.21 -13.17 -16.04
C GLN A 204 7.11 -12.53 -14.65
N LEU A 205 6.56 -11.32 -14.54
CA LEU A 205 6.27 -10.68 -13.26
C LEU A 205 5.33 -11.52 -12.40
N GLY A 206 4.26 -12.06 -13.00
CA GLY A 206 3.32 -12.94 -12.32
C GLY A 206 3.99 -14.20 -11.76
N LEU A 207 4.87 -14.82 -12.56
CA LEU A 207 5.65 -15.98 -12.15
C LEU A 207 6.59 -15.64 -10.99
N ALA A 208 7.32 -14.53 -11.08
CA ALA A 208 8.19 -14.04 -10.01
C ALA A 208 7.40 -13.78 -8.71
N ARG A 209 6.21 -13.17 -8.80
CA ARG A 209 5.30 -12.98 -7.65
C ARG A 209 4.88 -14.31 -7.04
N ALA A 210 4.61 -15.31 -7.87
CA ALA A 210 4.24 -16.65 -7.41
C ALA A 210 5.41 -17.38 -6.74
N HIS A 211 6.66 -17.17 -7.19
CA HIS A 211 7.86 -17.65 -6.49
C HIS A 211 8.01 -16.97 -5.12
N LYS A 212 7.94 -15.63 -5.08
CA LYS A 212 8.02 -14.85 -3.84
C LYS A 212 6.97 -15.29 -2.80
N ALA A 213 5.72 -15.41 -3.22
CA ALA A 213 4.61 -15.83 -2.36
C ALA A 213 4.79 -17.27 -1.84
N ALA A 214 5.51 -18.11 -2.58
CA ALA A 214 5.89 -19.44 -2.13
C ALA A 214 7.20 -19.50 -1.32
N GLY A 215 7.75 -18.36 -0.90
CA GLY A 215 9.01 -18.27 -0.12
C GLY A 215 10.28 -18.54 -0.93
N ARG A 216 10.17 -18.64 -2.26
CA ARG A 216 11.28 -18.88 -3.19
C ARG A 216 11.85 -17.54 -3.65
N PHE A 217 12.54 -16.85 -2.73
CA PHE A 217 13.01 -15.48 -2.94
C PHE A 217 14.14 -15.39 -3.97
N ASP A 218 15.01 -16.39 -4.06
CA ASP A 218 16.10 -16.41 -5.05
C ASP A 218 15.57 -16.50 -6.48
N GLU A 219 14.63 -17.40 -6.75
CA GLU A 219 14.04 -17.53 -8.08
C GLU A 219 13.20 -16.29 -8.43
N ALA A 220 12.53 -15.69 -7.46
CA ALA A 220 11.80 -14.45 -7.65
C ALA A 220 12.76 -13.30 -8.04
N ARG A 221 13.91 -13.21 -7.36
CA ARG A 221 14.97 -12.22 -7.62
C ARG A 221 15.59 -12.41 -9.01
N VAL A 222 15.93 -13.64 -9.39
CA VAL A 222 16.50 -13.95 -10.72
C VAL A 222 15.52 -13.58 -11.82
N LEU A 223 14.24 -13.97 -11.70
CA LEU A 223 13.24 -13.60 -12.69
C LEU A 223 13.04 -12.08 -12.80
N ALA A 224 13.06 -11.35 -11.69
CA ALA A 224 13.01 -9.89 -11.73
C ALA A 224 14.21 -9.29 -12.46
N GLN A 225 15.41 -9.82 -12.19
CA GLN A 225 16.64 -9.39 -12.85
C GLN A 225 16.59 -9.67 -14.36
N ASP A 226 16.12 -10.84 -14.78
CA ASP A 226 15.95 -11.19 -16.19
C ASP A 226 14.97 -10.24 -16.91
N ILE A 227 13.89 -9.84 -16.23
CA ILE A 227 12.95 -8.83 -16.76
C ILE A 227 13.69 -7.51 -16.95
N LEU A 228 14.43 -7.03 -15.95
CA LEU A 228 15.14 -5.75 -16.02
C LEU A 228 16.24 -5.73 -17.11
N GLN A 229 16.83 -6.88 -17.42
CA GLN A 229 17.82 -7.03 -18.49
C GLN A 229 17.21 -7.20 -19.89
N SER A 230 15.88 -7.30 -20.00
CA SER A 230 15.21 -7.42 -21.29
C SER A 230 15.10 -6.05 -22.01
N PRO A 231 15.06 -6.01 -23.36
CA PRO A 231 15.10 -4.76 -24.14
C PRO A 231 14.04 -3.71 -23.75
N ASP A 232 12.87 -4.14 -23.27
CA ASP A 232 11.76 -3.27 -22.88
C ASP A 232 11.53 -3.25 -21.34
N GLY A 233 12.34 -3.99 -20.59
CA GLY A 233 12.11 -4.24 -19.17
C GLY A 233 12.89 -3.33 -18.23
N GLU A 234 13.85 -2.55 -18.73
CA GLU A 234 14.68 -1.63 -17.91
C GLU A 234 13.83 -0.66 -17.08
N ARG A 235 12.68 -0.21 -17.61
CA ARG A 235 11.75 0.70 -16.93
C ARG A 235 10.67 -0.01 -16.13
N ASN A 236 10.78 -1.32 -15.92
CA ASN A 236 9.75 -2.09 -15.24
C ASN A 236 9.83 -1.92 -13.72
N LEU A 237 9.10 -0.95 -13.20
CA LEU A 237 9.09 -0.65 -11.77
C LEU A 237 8.60 -1.81 -10.90
N ALA A 238 7.66 -2.63 -11.40
CA ALA A 238 7.18 -3.79 -10.66
C ALA A 238 8.26 -4.89 -10.51
N ALA A 239 9.24 -4.94 -11.41
CA ALA A 239 10.39 -5.84 -11.29
C ALA A 239 11.38 -5.34 -10.23
N TYR A 240 11.68 -4.03 -10.21
CA TYR A 240 12.48 -3.42 -9.14
C TYR A 240 11.86 -3.64 -7.76
N ASP A 241 10.56 -3.38 -7.61
CA ASP A 241 9.85 -3.56 -6.34
C ASP A 241 9.93 -5.02 -5.87
N LEU A 242 9.71 -5.96 -6.78
CA LEU A 242 9.77 -7.38 -6.46
C LEU A 242 11.19 -7.83 -6.07
N MET A 243 12.21 -7.30 -6.75
CA MET A 243 13.61 -7.58 -6.44
C MET A 243 14.00 -7.00 -5.06
N ALA A 244 13.62 -5.77 -4.77
CA ALA A 244 13.86 -5.13 -3.47
C ALA A 244 13.17 -5.89 -2.33
N GLU A 245 11.90 -6.28 -2.52
CA GLU A 245 11.16 -7.09 -1.53
C GLU A 245 11.77 -8.48 -1.31
N ALA A 246 12.27 -9.13 -2.38
CA ALA A 246 12.96 -10.40 -2.28
C ALA A 246 14.28 -10.27 -1.48
N LEU A 247 15.06 -9.21 -1.72
CA LEU A 247 16.30 -8.92 -1.00
C LEU A 247 16.05 -8.59 0.48
N GLU A 248 15.02 -7.78 0.78
CA GLU A 248 14.62 -7.52 2.18
C GLU A 248 14.23 -8.83 2.89
N ALA A 249 13.49 -9.73 2.22
CA ALA A 249 13.09 -11.02 2.79
C ALA A 249 14.27 -11.99 2.99
N GLN A 250 15.33 -11.85 2.19
CA GLN A 250 16.58 -12.59 2.33
C GLN A 250 17.51 -12.02 3.41
N GLY A 251 17.16 -10.88 4.02
CA GLY A 251 17.96 -10.24 5.05
C GLY A 251 19.07 -9.33 4.51
N ASP A 252 18.96 -8.89 3.25
CA ASP A 252 19.87 -7.92 2.62
C ASP A 252 19.15 -6.57 2.34
N PRO A 253 18.82 -5.80 3.38
CA PRO A 253 18.08 -4.56 3.22
C PRO A 253 18.93 -3.45 2.57
N GLN A 254 20.26 -3.55 2.62
CA GLN A 254 21.15 -2.62 1.92
C GLN A 254 21.07 -2.81 0.41
N ALA A 255 21.16 -4.05 -0.11
CA ALA A 255 20.97 -4.30 -1.53
C ALA A 255 19.58 -3.85 -2.00
N ALA A 256 18.54 -4.08 -1.20
CA ALA A 256 17.19 -3.60 -1.50
C ALA A 256 17.14 -2.07 -1.66
N GLN A 257 17.84 -1.31 -0.80
CA GLN A 257 17.94 0.15 -0.92
C GLN A 257 18.57 0.58 -2.24
N TRP A 258 19.65 -0.08 -2.68
CA TRP A 258 20.29 0.23 -3.96
C TRP A 258 19.34 -0.02 -5.14
N VAL A 259 18.61 -1.13 -5.13
CA VAL A 259 17.60 -1.46 -6.16
C VAL A 259 16.50 -0.40 -6.21
N LEU A 260 15.98 0.04 -5.05
CA LEU A 260 14.98 1.11 -4.99
C LEU A 260 15.51 2.44 -5.51
N ARG A 261 16.77 2.75 -5.19
CA ARG A 261 17.44 3.96 -5.67
C ARG A 261 17.57 3.92 -7.19
N ASP A 262 18.03 2.81 -7.75
CA ASP A 262 18.16 2.64 -9.19
C ASP A 262 16.79 2.77 -9.87
N ALA A 263 15.73 2.18 -9.30
CA ALA A 263 14.36 2.38 -9.79
C ALA A 263 13.94 3.86 -9.83
N ALA A 264 14.29 4.63 -8.80
CA ALA A 264 14.02 6.07 -8.75
C ALA A 264 14.86 6.89 -9.74
N THR A 265 16.02 6.40 -10.18
CA THR A 265 16.78 7.02 -11.27
C THR A 265 16.15 6.76 -12.64
N VAL A 266 15.60 5.56 -12.85
CA VAL A 266 15.01 5.15 -14.12
C VAL A 266 13.64 5.80 -14.34
N VAL A 267 12.79 5.83 -13.31
CA VAL A 267 11.51 6.56 -13.34
C VAL A 267 11.40 7.45 -12.09
N PRO A 268 11.88 8.70 -12.18
CA PRO A 268 11.80 9.65 -11.07
C PRO A 268 10.36 10.01 -10.74
N SER A 269 9.98 9.83 -9.47
CA SER A 269 8.70 10.33 -8.94
C SER A 269 8.80 10.58 -7.45
N ALA A 270 7.94 11.44 -6.92
CA ALA A 270 7.88 11.68 -5.47
C ALA A 270 7.62 10.39 -4.68
N LYS A 271 6.77 9.49 -5.21
CA LYS A 271 6.51 8.19 -4.60
C LYS A 271 7.77 7.31 -4.55
N ARG A 272 8.55 7.25 -5.64
CA ARG A 272 9.79 6.46 -5.68
C ARG A 272 10.86 7.02 -4.77
N MET A 273 11.04 8.34 -4.78
CA MET A 273 11.96 9.01 -3.85
C MET A 273 11.58 8.76 -2.38
N ARG A 274 10.28 8.73 -2.03
CA ARG A 274 9.83 8.36 -0.68
C ARG A 274 10.23 6.93 -0.30
N LEU A 275 10.11 5.96 -1.20
CA LEU A 275 10.51 4.57 -0.93
C LEU A 275 12.02 4.48 -0.69
N VAL A 276 12.82 5.20 -1.48
CA VAL A 276 14.27 5.29 -1.28
C VAL A 276 14.59 5.92 0.08
N ALA A 277 13.97 7.05 0.41
CA ALA A 277 14.17 7.73 1.68
C ALA A 277 13.78 6.87 2.88
N ASP A 278 12.64 6.18 2.83
CA ASP A 278 12.19 5.29 3.90
C ASP A 278 13.16 4.10 4.08
N SER A 279 13.60 3.49 2.98
CA SER A 279 14.59 2.41 3.02
C SER A 279 15.94 2.89 3.58
N ALA A 280 16.43 4.04 3.12
CA ALA A 280 17.67 4.65 3.59
C ALA A 280 17.61 5.00 5.09
N PHE A 281 16.50 5.61 5.53
CA PHE A 281 16.27 5.93 6.94
C PHE A 281 16.26 4.67 7.82
N ARG A 282 15.57 3.60 7.38
CA ARG A 282 15.57 2.31 8.08
C ARG A 282 16.95 1.66 8.11
N ASN A 283 17.74 1.79 7.05
CA ASN A 283 19.08 1.24 6.97
C ASN A 283 20.13 2.06 7.72
N GLY A 284 19.78 3.25 8.22
CA GLY A 284 20.70 4.16 8.89
C GLY A 284 21.56 4.98 7.93
N ASP A 285 21.27 4.94 6.63
CA ASP A 285 21.85 5.83 5.62
C ASP A 285 21.13 7.19 5.67
N LEU A 286 21.39 7.92 6.75
CA LEU A 286 20.71 9.17 7.06
C LEU A 286 21.04 10.30 6.06
N GLU A 287 22.22 10.26 5.43
CA GLU A 287 22.62 11.24 4.42
C GLU A 287 21.77 11.08 3.15
N LEU A 288 21.67 9.85 2.62
CA LEU A 288 20.81 9.59 1.46
C LEU A 288 19.34 9.88 1.78
N ALA A 289 18.87 9.53 2.99
CA ALA A 289 17.51 9.81 3.43
C ALA A 289 17.24 11.32 3.43
N ARG A 290 18.13 12.13 4.02
CA ARG A 290 18.02 13.60 4.05
C ARG A 290 17.94 14.17 2.64
N ASP A 291 18.89 13.83 1.78
CA ASP A 291 19.01 14.42 0.45
C ASP A 291 17.79 14.07 -0.42
N THR A 292 17.34 12.82 -0.34
CA THR A 292 16.15 12.35 -1.06
C THR A 292 14.88 13.02 -0.55
N LEU A 293 14.71 13.16 0.77
CA LEU A 293 13.55 13.84 1.36
C LEU A 293 13.50 15.33 1.03
N GLN A 294 14.65 16.00 0.98
CA GLN A 294 14.73 17.40 0.53
C GLN A 294 14.29 17.53 -0.94
N GLN A 295 14.69 16.59 -1.80
CA GLN A 295 14.22 16.53 -3.18
C GLN A 295 12.70 16.33 -3.26
N VAL A 296 12.14 15.42 -2.44
CA VAL A 296 10.68 15.21 -2.34
C VAL A 296 9.96 16.47 -1.90
N ALA A 297 10.43 17.13 -0.84
CA ALA A 297 9.81 18.34 -0.30
C ALA A 297 9.81 19.48 -1.35
N LYS A 298 10.91 19.60 -2.12
CA LYS A 298 11.00 20.56 -3.22
C LYS A 298 10.08 20.20 -4.39
N ALA A 299 10.06 18.93 -4.81
CA ALA A 299 9.28 18.47 -5.95
C ALA A 299 7.76 18.52 -5.70
N THR A 300 7.33 18.33 -4.45
CA THR A 300 5.92 18.28 -4.07
C THR A 300 5.40 19.62 -3.53
N ALA A 301 6.20 20.69 -3.54
CA ALA A 301 5.88 21.97 -2.91
C ALA A 301 4.61 22.65 -3.47
N GLY A 302 3.46 22.36 -2.87
CA GLY A 302 2.14 22.84 -3.31
C GLY A 302 1.51 22.00 -4.43
N ALA A 303 2.00 20.79 -4.65
CA ALA A 303 1.38 19.78 -5.49
C ALA A 303 0.29 19.01 -4.72
N VAL A 304 -0.65 18.38 -5.44
CA VAL A 304 -1.69 17.52 -4.85
C VAL A 304 -1.12 16.26 -4.19
N THR A 305 0.15 15.95 -4.47
CA THR A 305 0.88 14.80 -3.96
C THR A 305 1.67 15.11 -2.68
N ALA A 306 1.67 16.36 -2.19
CA ALA A 306 2.38 16.76 -0.98
C ALA A 306 1.86 16.00 0.25
N GLN A 307 2.77 15.50 1.09
CA GLN A 307 2.41 14.80 2.32
C GLN A 307 3.14 15.42 3.52
N ALA A 308 2.40 15.69 4.60
CA ALA A 308 3.00 16.19 5.85
C ALA A 308 4.04 15.20 6.42
N GLN A 309 3.87 13.90 6.16
CA GLN A 309 4.78 12.84 6.56
C GLN A 309 6.19 12.99 5.97
N ASP A 310 6.31 13.57 4.77
CA ASP A 310 7.62 13.80 4.13
C ASP A 310 8.48 14.73 4.98
N ASN A 311 7.89 15.86 5.42
CA ASN A 311 8.56 16.84 6.26
C ASN A 311 8.82 16.32 7.69
N LEU A 312 7.94 15.47 8.23
CA LEU A 312 8.17 14.82 9.53
C LEU A 312 9.35 13.87 9.49
N THR A 313 9.42 13.04 8.45
CA THR A 313 10.52 12.08 8.27
C THR A 313 11.83 12.83 8.02
N LEU A 314 11.79 13.94 7.26
CA LEU A 314 12.95 14.82 7.07
C LEU A 314 13.41 15.43 8.39
N ALA A 315 12.50 15.97 9.19
CA ALA A 315 12.82 16.56 10.49
C ALA A 315 13.43 15.52 11.44
N GLN A 316 12.90 14.30 11.50
CA GLN A 316 13.49 13.21 12.30
C GLN A 316 14.88 12.84 11.78
N THR A 317 15.09 12.77 10.47
CA THR A 317 16.40 12.47 9.86
C THR A 317 17.43 13.55 10.19
N LEU A 318 17.04 14.82 10.15
CA LEU A 318 17.91 15.95 10.53
C LEU A 318 18.28 15.90 12.02
N VAL A 319 17.31 15.60 12.90
CA VAL A 319 17.57 15.39 14.32
C VAL A 319 18.56 14.24 14.54
N ASP A 320 18.41 13.15 13.80
CA ASP A 320 19.27 11.97 13.91
C ASP A 320 20.70 12.22 13.39
N LEU A 321 20.86 13.15 12.45
CA LEU A 321 22.16 13.67 11.99
C LEU A 321 22.77 14.71 12.95
N GLY A 322 22.08 15.08 14.03
CA GLY A 322 22.49 16.17 14.93
C GLY A 322 22.23 17.58 14.38
N GLN A 323 21.56 17.70 13.23
CA GLN A 323 21.20 18.96 12.57
C GLN A 323 19.88 19.53 13.12
N ALA A 324 19.76 19.61 14.45
CA ALA A 324 18.52 20.01 15.13
C ALA A 324 18.07 21.45 14.80
N SER A 325 19.01 22.35 14.51
CA SER A 325 18.73 23.74 14.09
C SER A 325 17.89 23.80 12.81
N ASP A 326 18.12 22.88 11.88
CA ASP A 326 17.46 22.85 10.57
C ASP A 326 16.10 22.15 10.65
N ALA A 327 15.92 21.26 11.63
CA ALA A 327 14.67 20.57 11.89
C ALA A 327 13.61 21.47 12.55
N LEU A 328 14.00 22.37 13.46
CA LEU A 328 13.06 23.19 14.24
C LEU A 328 12.12 24.07 13.39
N PRO A 329 12.58 24.81 12.36
CA PRO A 329 11.70 25.59 11.48
C PRO A 329 10.67 24.73 10.73
N LEU A 330 11.07 23.53 10.29
CA LEU A 330 10.16 22.59 9.63
C LEU A 330 9.04 22.15 10.56
N LEU A 331 9.38 21.81 11.81
CA LEU A 331 8.42 21.39 12.83
C LEU A 331 7.47 22.52 13.25
N GLN A 332 7.96 23.76 13.33
CA GLN A 332 7.13 24.93 13.61
C GLN A 332 6.07 25.16 12.51
N ASN A 333 6.46 25.05 11.24
CA ASN A 333 5.53 25.16 10.12
C ASN A 333 4.46 24.05 10.16
N LEU A 334 4.87 22.81 10.44
CA LEU A 334 3.93 21.68 10.59
C LEU A 334 2.94 21.87 11.74
N ASN A 335 3.37 22.41 12.88
CA ASN A 335 2.48 22.74 13.99
C ASN A 335 1.46 23.83 13.63
N ALA A 336 1.84 24.81 12.81
CA ALA A 336 0.95 25.88 12.37
C ALA A 336 -0.17 25.37 11.45
N GLN A 337 0.05 24.27 10.72
CA GLN A 337 -0.90 23.71 9.76
C GLN A 337 -2.08 22.95 10.41
N ARG A 338 -2.14 22.86 11.76
CA ARG A 338 -3.20 22.16 12.51
C ARG A 338 -3.50 20.76 11.96
N LEU A 339 -2.44 19.94 11.91
CA LEU A 339 -2.50 18.56 11.43
C LEU A 339 -3.41 17.68 12.30
N ASP A 340 -3.71 16.48 11.79
CA ASP A 340 -4.39 15.43 12.56
C ASP A 340 -3.71 15.20 13.93
N PRO A 341 -4.47 14.95 15.02
CA PRO A 341 -3.90 14.74 16.36
C PRO A 341 -2.77 13.69 16.42
N SER A 342 -2.83 12.66 15.58
CA SER A 342 -1.79 11.63 15.50
C SER A 342 -0.46 12.21 15.00
N LEU A 343 -0.48 12.95 13.89
CA LEU A 343 0.69 13.64 13.34
C LEU A 343 1.20 14.73 14.28
N GLY A 344 0.29 15.43 14.98
CA GLY A 344 0.66 16.43 15.98
C GLY A 344 1.49 15.84 17.14
N SER A 345 1.17 14.63 17.61
CA SER A 345 1.99 13.93 18.62
C SER A 345 3.41 13.65 18.10
N VAL A 346 3.54 13.21 16.85
CA VAL A 346 4.85 12.97 16.21
C VAL A 346 5.66 14.25 16.10
N THR A 347 5.06 15.35 15.63
CA THR A 347 5.73 16.65 15.52
C THR A 347 6.30 17.08 16.88
N LEU A 348 5.52 16.96 17.96
CA LEU A 348 5.95 17.31 19.31
C LEU A 348 7.06 16.40 19.83
N ALA A 349 7.01 15.10 19.55
CA ALA A 349 8.05 14.16 19.93
C ALA A 349 9.39 14.46 19.23
N ILE A 350 9.36 14.77 17.92
CA ILE A 350 10.58 15.17 17.18
C ILE A 350 11.07 16.52 17.69
N GLN A 351 10.16 17.47 17.96
CA GLN A 351 10.52 18.78 18.50
C GLN A 351 11.21 18.65 19.86
N ALA A 352 10.74 17.77 20.74
CA ALA A 352 11.39 17.51 22.02
C ALA A 352 12.83 16.99 21.84
N GLN A 353 13.04 16.05 20.91
CA GLN A 353 14.39 15.55 20.59
C GLN A 353 15.30 16.69 20.09
N ALA A 354 14.80 17.51 19.16
CA ALA A 354 15.55 18.65 18.61
C ALA A 354 15.92 19.68 19.70
N LEU A 355 14.96 20.06 20.56
CA LEU A 355 15.17 21.01 21.64
C LEU A 355 16.21 20.50 22.64
N ALA A 356 16.14 19.22 23.01
CA ALA A 356 17.11 18.60 23.89
C ALA A 356 18.54 18.62 23.30
N LEU A 357 18.69 18.35 22.00
CA LEU A 357 19.99 18.46 21.31
C LEU A 357 20.53 19.89 21.26
N THR A 358 19.65 20.90 21.17
CA THR A 358 20.05 22.32 21.19
C THR A 358 20.29 22.87 22.61
N GLY A 359 20.05 22.08 23.65
CA GLY A 359 20.25 22.46 25.06
C GLY A 359 19.05 23.11 25.76
N ASP A 360 17.88 23.22 25.10
CA ASP A 360 16.64 23.70 25.73
C ASP A 360 15.89 22.56 26.44
N ALA A 361 16.38 22.21 27.64
CA ALA A 361 15.80 21.13 28.44
C ALA A 361 14.35 21.43 28.90
N ALA A 362 14.02 22.69 29.17
CA ALA A 362 12.68 23.08 29.63
C ALA A 362 11.65 22.94 28.50
N GLY A 363 11.98 23.45 27.31
CA GLY A 363 11.16 23.28 26.12
C GLY A 363 11.01 21.80 25.72
N ALA A 364 12.09 21.02 25.80
CA ALA A 364 12.06 19.59 25.52
C ALA A 364 11.12 18.83 26.47
N ALA A 365 11.20 19.06 27.77
CA ALA A 365 10.33 18.42 28.76
C ALA A 365 8.85 18.77 28.54
N GLN A 366 8.54 20.02 28.22
CA GLN A 366 7.18 20.44 27.90
C GLN A 366 6.64 19.76 26.62
N ALA A 367 7.47 19.66 25.58
CA ALA A 367 7.10 19.03 24.32
C ALA A 367 6.84 17.52 24.49
N VAL A 368 7.68 16.79 25.25
CA VAL A 368 7.46 15.37 25.56
C VAL A 368 6.17 15.15 26.35
N ALA A 369 5.91 15.96 27.37
CA ALA A 369 4.69 15.84 28.17
C ALA A 369 3.43 15.96 27.30
N ARG A 370 3.39 16.95 26.39
CA ARG A 370 2.30 17.12 25.44
C ARG A 370 2.21 15.99 24.41
N ALA A 371 3.35 15.52 23.91
CA ALA A 371 3.38 14.39 22.98
C ALA A 371 2.79 13.12 23.62
N ARG A 372 3.09 12.88 24.90
CA ARG A 372 2.58 11.77 25.72
C ARG A 372 1.08 11.85 25.93
N GLU A 373 0.54 13.03 26.25
CA GLU A 373 -0.91 13.25 26.39
C GLU A 373 -1.68 12.97 25.09
N ASN A 374 -1.08 13.31 23.94
CA ASN A 374 -1.68 13.08 22.64
C ASN A 374 -1.60 11.63 22.16
N LEU A 375 -0.67 10.82 22.69
CA LEU A 375 -0.55 9.42 22.32
C LEU A 375 -1.61 8.58 23.03
N ARG A 376 -2.73 8.30 22.33
CA ARG A 376 -3.85 7.52 22.88
C ARG A 376 -3.48 6.07 23.19
N GLN A 377 -2.74 5.40 22.30
CA GLN A 377 -2.27 4.02 22.45
C GLN A 377 -0.94 3.85 21.71
N ALA A 378 0.05 3.21 22.36
CA ALA A 378 1.31 2.83 21.73
C ALA A 378 1.07 1.67 20.74
N LYS A 379 1.67 1.78 19.55
CA LYS A 379 1.53 0.84 18.43
C LYS A 379 2.90 0.52 17.82
N ALA A 380 2.94 -0.44 16.90
CA ALA A 380 4.12 -0.69 16.07
C ALA A 380 4.24 0.38 14.97
N ASP A 381 4.37 1.65 15.35
CA ASP A 381 4.40 2.76 14.41
C ASP A 381 5.55 3.74 14.69
N PHE A 382 5.82 4.56 13.68
CA PHE A 382 6.83 5.62 13.74
C PHE A 382 6.57 6.60 14.90
N ALA A 383 5.30 6.87 15.22
CA ALA A 383 4.93 7.77 16.30
C ALA A 383 5.41 7.26 17.67
N THR A 384 5.21 5.97 17.95
CA THR A 384 5.64 5.33 19.20
C THR A 384 7.16 5.35 19.32
N VAL A 385 7.89 5.08 18.23
CA VAL A 385 9.36 5.12 18.21
C VAL A 385 9.88 6.55 18.39
N ALA A 386 9.29 7.54 17.73
CA ALA A 386 9.67 8.95 17.89
C ALA A 386 9.44 9.45 19.32
N LEU A 387 8.30 9.12 19.95
CA LEU A 387 8.07 9.45 21.36
C LEU A 387 9.06 8.74 22.26
N ALA A 388 9.33 7.46 22.02
CA ALA A 388 10.31 6.72 22.81
C ALA A 388 11.69 7.38 22.77
N LYS A 389 12.17 7.78 21.58
CA LYS A 389 13.42 8.54 21.44
C LYS A 389 13.39 9.84 22.23
N ALA A 390 12.29 10.58 22.17
CA ALA A 390 12.13 11.80 22.94
C ALA A 390 12.22 11.56 24.45
N GLU A 391 11.59 10.50 24.97
CA GLU A 391 11.66 10.10 26.39
C GLU A 391 13.10 9.72 26.79
N LEU A 392 13.82 8.97 25.94
CA LEU A 392 15.21 8.57 26.21
C LEU A 392 16.14 9.80 26.28
N VAL A 393 16.04 10.72 25.31
CA VAL A 393 16.90 11.91 25.23
C VAL A 393 16.57 12.93 26.33
N THR A 394 15.31 12.99 26.79
CA THR A 394 14.89 13.92 27.87
C THR A 394 15.10 13.39 29.29
N GLY A 395 15.73 12.22 29.45
CA GLY A 395 16.07 11.68 30.77
C GLY A 395 15.01 10.78 31.41
N HIS A 396 14.08 10.24 30.62
CA HIS A 396 13.06 9.27 31.06
C HIS A 396 13.30 7.86 30.47
N PRO A 397 14.44 7.20 30.77
CA PRO A 397 14.86 5.97 30.10
C PRO A 397 13.87 4.82 30.28
N GLU A 398 13.27 4.66 31.46
CA GLU A 398 12.30 3.59 31.72
C GLU A 398 11.04 3.72 30.85
N ALA A 399 10.54 4.95 30.68
CA ALA A 399 9.37 5.22 29.86
C ALA A 399 9.68 4.97 28.38
N GLY A 400 10.81 5.46 27.89
CA GLY A 400 11.25 5.26 26.50
C GLY A 400 11.48 3.79 26.15
N LEU A 401 12.18 3.04 27.01
CA LEU A 401 12.40 1.61 26.79
C LEU A 401 11.10 0.81 26.77
N LYS A 402 10.15 1.12 27.67
CA LYS A 402 8.84 0.46 27.69
C LYS A 402 8.03 0.73 26.42
N LEU A 403 8.15 1.92 25.83
CA LEU A 403 7.52 2.25 24.54
C LEU A 403 8.15 1.46 23.39
N LEU A 404 9.48 1.35 23.35
CA LEU A 404 10.18 0.52 22.34
C LEU A 404 9.81 -0.96 22.48
N GLU A 405 9.76 -1.49 23.71
CA GLU A 405 9.36 -2.88 23.98
C GLU A 405 7.94 -3.16 23.47
N ARG A 406 7.02 -2.19 23.67
CA ARG A 406 5.66 -2.25 23.15
C ARG A 406 5.62 -2.18 21.62
N ALA A 407 6.43 -1.34 20.99
CA ALA A 407 6.48 -1.25 19.54
C ALA A 407 6.95 -2.58 18.92
N VAL A 408 8.01 -3.19 19.47
CA VAL A 408 8.48 -4.53 19.02
C VAL A 408 7.44 -5.61 19.30
N SER A 409 6.89 -5.66 20.51
CA SER A 409 5.89 -6.65 20.89
C SER A 409 4.59 -6.52 20.10
N SER A 410 4.29 -5.33 19.57
CA SER A 410 3.09 -5.11 18.77
C SER A 410 3.23 -5.66 17.33
N ASP A 411 4.43 -5.88 16.81
CA ASP A 411 4.63 -6.50 15.48
C ASP A 411 6.01 -7.17 15.37
N HIS A 412 6.24 -8.23 16.15
CA HIS A 412 7.56 -8.86 16.27
C HIS A 412 8.00 -9.63 15.02
N GLU A 413 7.13 -9.86 14.04
CA GLU A 413 7.49 -10.50 12.77
C GLU A 413 7.97 -9.47 11.74
N ASN A 414 7.74 -8.19 11.98
CA ASN A 414 8.08 -7.13 11.04
C ASN A 414 9.56 -6.72 11.18
N PRO A 415 10.42 -7.05 10.21
CA PRO A 415 11.84 -6.73 10.28
C PRO A 415 12.09 -5.22 10.29
N ARG A 416 11.20 -4.44 9.66
CA ARG A 416 11.32 -2.97 9.57
C ARG A 416 11.19 -2.31 10.93
N VAL A 417 10.22 -2.73 11.75
CA VAL A 417 10.02 -2.20 13.10
C VAL A 417 11.21 -2.55 14.00
N LYS A 418 11.73 -3.78 13.92
CA LYS A 418 12.95 -4.17 14.65
C LYS A 418 14.13 -3.27 14.28
N GLN A 419 14.33 -3.00 13.00
CA GLN A 419 15.41 -2.16 12.52
C GLN A 419 15.29 -0.72 13.01
N LEU A 420 14.08 -0.14 12.96
CA LEU A 420 13.82 1.20 13.52
C LEU A 420 14.10 1.27 15.03
N VAL A 421 13.71 0.26 15.80
CA VAL A 421 13.96 0.21 17.25
C VAL A 421 15.46 0.05 17.55
N ARG A 422 16.18 -0.76 16.77
CA ARG A 422 17.65 -0.89 16.87
C ARG A 422 18.35 0.45 16.58
N ASN A 423 17.93 1.16 15.53
CA ASN A 423 18.47 2.47 15.20
C ASN A 423 18.17 3.50 16.29
N ALA A 424 16.95 3.50 16.84
CA ALA A 424 16.58 4.38 17.95
C ALA A 424 17.49 4.15 19.18
N LEU A 425 17.71 2.90 19.58
CA LEU A 425 18.59 2.57 20.70
C LEU A 425 20.04 2.99 20.45
N ARG A 426 20.54 2.80 19.21
CA ARG A 426 21.89 3.25 18.81
C ARG A 426 22.02 4.76 18.91
N GLN A 427 21.08 5.50 18.33
CA GLN A 427 21.08 6.96 18.30
C GLN A 427 20.94 7.59 19.70
N THR A 428 20.28 6.90 20.65
CA THR A 428 20.15 7.38 22.03
C THR A 428 21.21 6.83 22.98
N GLY A 429 22.22 6.09 22.49
CA GLY A 429 23.31 5.55 23.30
C GLY A 429 22.89 4.43 24.26
N HIS A 430 21.93 3.60 23.87
CA HIS A 430 21.41 2.46 24.65
C HIS A 430 21.61 1.12 23.92
N GLU A 431 22.73 0.98 23.21
CA GLU A 431 23.09 -0.24 22.48
C GLU A 431 23.20 -1.47 23.39
N ASP A 432 23.59 -1.26 24.65
CA ASP A 432 23.69 -2.27 25.70
C ASP A 432 22.36 -3.00 25.97
N LYS A 433 21.23 -2.38 25.63
CA LYS A 433 19.88 -2.92 25.86
C LYS A 433 19.25 -3.50 24.60
N MET A 434 19.95 -3.48 23.47
CA MET A 434 19.40 -3.85 22.17
C MET A 434 18.95 -5.30 22.11
N ASP A 435 19.83 -6.24 22.44
CA ASP A 435 19.52 -7.67 22.36
C ASP A 435 18.42 -8.03 23.35
N ARG A 436 18.54 -7.55 24.59
CA ARG A 436 17.51 -7.76 25.63
C ARG A 436 16.16 -7.23 25.19
N LEU A 437 16.06 -6.04 24.61
CA LEU A 437 14.78 -5.43 24.28
C LEU A 437 14.15 -6.05 23.03
N VAL A 438 14.95 -6.32 21.99
CA VAL A 438 14.41 -6.88 20.73
C VAL A 438 14.07 -8.36 20.88
N GLU A 439 14.89 -9.14 21.60
CA GLU A 439 14.67 -10.57 21.79
C GLU A 439 13.71 -10.87 22.96
N ALA A 440 13.91 -10.27 24.14
CA ALA A 440 13.07 -10.60 25.30
C ALA A 440 11.62 -10.10 25.15
N ALA A 441 11.38 -9.00 24.43
CA ALA A 441 10.04 -8.52 24.10
C ALA A 441 9.27 -9.54 23.25
N ALA A 442 9.96 -10.15 22.27
CA ALA A 442 9.39 -11.21 21.44
C ALA A 442 9.19 -12.50 22.25
N GLU A 443 10.14 -12.87 23.11
CA GLU A 443 10.04 -14.08 23.94
C GLU A 443 8.87 -14.05 24.91
N GLY A 444 8.63 -12.93 25.60
CA GLY A 444 7.55 -12.83 26.59
C GLY A 444 6.17 -13.08 25.98
N LEU A 445 5.92 -12.49 24.81
CA LEU A 445 4.69 -12.72 24.06
C LEU A 445 4.64 -14.14 23.46
N GLN A 446 5.75 -14.62 22.91
CA GLN A 446 5.85 -15.94 22.32
C GLN A 446 5.59 -17.05 23.35
N ARG A 447 6.05 -16.89 24.59
CA ARG A 447 5.75 -17.79 25.70
C ARG A 447 4.26 -17.85 25.98
N ARG A 448 3.57 -16.70 26.11
CA ARG A 448 2.11 -16.66 26.29
C ARG A 448 1.35 -17.37 25.17
N VAL A 449 1.76 -17.17 23.91
CA VAL A 449 1.17 -17.86 22.74
C VAL A 449 1.46 -19.37 22.80
N THR A 450 2.65 -19.77 23.22
CA THR A 450 3.05 -21.18 23.34
C THR A 450 2.27 -21.88 24.45
N ASP A 451 2.10 -21.23 25.60
CA ASP A 451 1.31 -21.72 26.72
C ASP A 451 -0.16 -21.91 26.32
N ALA A 452 -0.74 -20.92 25.62
CA ALA A 452 -2.10 -21.04 25.09
C ALA A 452 -2.23 -22.23 24.11
N LYS A 453 -1.24 -22.46 23.25
CA LYS A 453 -1.21 -23.64 22.36
C LYS A 453 -1.09 -24.95 23.14
N ALA A 454 -0.28 -24.98 24.20
CA ALA A 454 -0.14 -26.16 25.05
C ALA A 454 -1.47 -26.50 25.73
N MET A 455 -2.13 -25.51 26.35
CA MET A 455 -3.47 -25.68 26.92
C MET A 455 -4.48 -26.20 25.90
N PHE A 456 -4.41 -25.72 24.65
CA PHE A 456 -5.29 -26.17 23.59
C PHE A 456 -5.06 -27.65 23.22
N ARG A 457 -3.79 -28.10 23.18
CA ARG A 457 -3.44 -29.52 22.95
C ARG A 457 -3.89 -30.41 24.10
N ASP A 458 -3.82 -29.90 25.33
CA ASP A 458 -4.27 -30.60 26.54
C ASP A 458 -5.79 -30.60 26.71
N SER A 459 -6.55 -30.28 25.64
CA SER A 459 -8.02 -30.22 25.61
C SER A 459 -8.65 -29.17 26.54
N ARG A 460 -7.84 -28.25 27.11
CA ARG A 460 -8.30 -27.10 27.89
C ARG A 460 -8.63 -25.93 26.97
N ILE A 461 -9.60 -26.15 26.08
CA ILE A 461 -9.91 -25.23 24.97
C ILE A 461 -10.33 -23.84 25.47
N ASP A 462 -11.20 -23.77 26.48
CA ASP A 462 -11.70 -22.48 26.97
C ASP A 462 -10.61 -21.68 27.68
N ASP A 463 -9.76 -22.33 28.49
CA ASP A 463 -8.59 -21.70 29.12
C ASP A 463 -7.60 -21.17 28.08
N ALA A 464 -7.37 -21.95 27.02
CA ALA A 464 -6.49 -21.56 25.92
C ALA A 464 -7.02 -20.31 25.18
N LEU A 465 -8.34 -20.22 24.96
CA LEU A 465 -8.97 -19.06 24.36
C LEU A 465 -8.91 -17.83 25.27
N VAL A 466 -9.10 -17.99 26.58
CA VAL A 466 -8.93 -16.90 27.55
C VAL A 466 -7.48 -16.40 27.57
N ALA A 467 -6.50 -17.30 27.55
CA ALA A 467 -5.08 -16.95 27.56
C ALA A 467 -4.67 -16.15 26.30
N ILE A 468 -5.10 -16.58 25.11
CA ILE A 468 -4.79 -15.85 23.87
C ILE A 468 -5.56 -14.52 23.77
N GLU A 469 -6.77 -14.44 24.31
CA GLU A 469 -7.55 -13.20 24.37
C GLU A 469 -6.94 -12.19 25.35
N ALA A 470 -6.38 -12.64 26.47
CA ALA A 470 -5.61 -11.78 27.37
C ALA A 470 -4.37 -11.20 26.66
N ALA A 471 -3.66 -12.01 25.87
CA ALA A 471 -2.54 -11.53 25.06
C ALA A 471 -2.99 -10.49 24.01
N LEU A 472 -4.16 -10.67 23.38
CA LEU A 472 -4.73 -9.68 22.46
C LEU A 472 -5.21 -8.40 23.15
N LYS A 473 -5.63 -8.47 24.41
CA LYS A 473 -6.01 -7.27 25.16
C LYS A 473 -4.79 -6.38 25.41
N ASP A 474 -3.66 -7.00 25.71
CA ASP A 474 -2.39 -6.31 25.92
C ASP A 474 -1.75 -5.85 24.60
N TYR A 475 -1.85 -6.66 23.55
CA TYR A 475 -1.26 -6.42 22.23
C TYR A 475 -2.30 -6.56 21.12
N PRO A 476 -3.21 -5.58 20.98
CA PRO A 476 -4.38 -5.69 20.14
C PRO A 476 -4.06 -5.67 18.64
N GLU A 477 -2.89 -5.15 18.25
CA GLU A 477 -2.42 -5.07 16.86
C GLU A 477 -1.36 -6.12 16.52
N ASN A 478 -1.05 -7.05 17.43
CA ASN A 478 -0.06 -8.07 17.10
C ASN A 478 -0.61 -9.07 16.07
N THR A 479 0.00 -9.02 14.88
CA THR A 479 -0.32 -9.80 13.69
C THR A 479 -0.24 -11.31 13.96
N GLY A 480 0.82 -11.77 14.61
CA GLY A 480 1.02 -13.16 15.01
C GLY A 480 -0.06 -13.65 15.99
N VAL A 481 -0.31 -12.90 17.07
CA VAL A 481 -1.32 -13.25 18.09
C VAL A 481 -2.73 -13.22 17.49
N LEU A 482 -3.04 -12.26 16.63
CA LEU A 482 -4.33 -12.17 15.92
C LEU A 482 -4.55 -13.39 15.02
N LEU A 483 -3.53 -13.81 14.25
CA LEU A 483 -3.59 -15.02 13.42
C LEU A 483 -3.83 -16.26 14.29
N GLN A 484 -3.10 -16.39 15.39
CA GLN A 484 -3.24 -17.53 16.31
C GLN A 484 -4.62 -17.54 16.99
N ALA A 485 -5.11 -16.40 17.47
CA ALA A 485 -6.42 -16.29 18.07
C ALA A 485 -7.54 -16.64 17.07
N ALA A 486 -7.43 -16.17 15.82
CA ALA A 486 -8.37 -16.52 14.76
C ALA A 486 -8.33 -18.04 14.47
N GLN A 487 -7.14 -18.63 14.38
CA GLN A 487 -6.96 -20.07 14.16
C GLN A 487 -7.55 -20.91 15.31
N MET A 488 -7.26 -20.55 16.57
CA MET A 488 -7.74 -21.27 17.76
C MET A 488 -9.26 -21.18 17.89
N ASN A 489 -9.86 -20.02 17.61
CA ASN A 489 -11.32 -19.86 17.60
C ASN A 489 -11.99 -20.65 16.46
N CYS A 490 -11.38 -20.71 15.26
CA CYS A 490 -11.88 -21.58 14.19
C CYS A 490 -11.78 -23.08 14.56
N LEU A 491 -10.68 -23.49 15.18
CA LEU A 491 -10.51 -24.87 15.65
C LEU A 491 -11.52 -25.21 16.76
N SER A 492 -11.79 -24.29 17.69
CA SER A 492 -12.77 -24.53 18.76
C SER A 492 -14.18 -24.72 18.21
N LEU A 493 -14.59 -23.96 17.18
CA LEU A 493 -15.86 -24.16 16.46
C LEU A 493 -15.95 -25.56 15.85
N ARG A 494 -14.87 -26.05 15.21
CA ARG A 494 -14.83 -27.40 14.61
C ARG A 494 -14.89 -28.50 15.66
N LEU A 495 -14.13 -28.37 16.75
CA LEU A 495 -14.06 -29.36 17.83
C LEU A 495 -15.40 -29.46 18.57
N LYS A 496 -16.02 -28.33 18.90
CA LYS A 496 -17.34 -28.27 19.55
C LYS A 496 -18.49 -28.62 18.60
N LYS A 497 -18.22 -28.73 17.28
CA LYS A 497 -19.21 -28.99 16.22
C LYS A 497 -20.43 -28.06 16.27
N GLN A 498 -20.25 -26.83 16.75
CA GLN A 498 -21.34 -25.88 16.96
C GLN A 498 -20.94 -24.52 16.38
N LEU A 499 -21.85 -23.94 15.58
CA LEU A 499 -21.67 -22.60 15.04
C LEU A 499 -22.08 -21.55 16.08
N ASN A 500 -21.16 -21.18 16.96
CA ASN A 500 -21.41 -20.13 17.95
C ASN A 500 -21.25 -18.74 17.32
N ALA A 501 -22.34 -17.98 17.26
CA ALA A 501 -22.38 -16.65 16.65
C ALA A 501 -21.37 -15.66 17.26
N SER A 502 -21.14 -15.69 18.58
CA SER A 502 -20.19 -14.76 19.22
C SER A 502 -18.76 -15.04 18.81
N VAL A 503 -18.39 -16.32 18.70
CA VAL A 503 -17.06 -16.76 18.25
C VAL A 503 -16.86 -16.42 16.78
N VAL A 504 -17.88 -16.61 15.95
CA VAL A 504 -17.86 -16.27 14.52
C VAL A 504 -17.62 -14.77 14.33
N GLU A 505 -18.35 -13.91 15.04
CA GLU A 505 -18.17 -12.46 14.97
C GLU A 505 -16.78 -12.03 15.47
N ARG A 506 -16.28 -12.68 16.53
CA ARG A 506 -14.94 -12.40 17.05
C ARG A 506 -13.84 -12.75 16.04
N VAL A 507 -13.94 -13.90 15.37
CA VAL A 507 -13.00 -14.25 14.29
C VAL A 507 -13.08 -13.25 13.13
N ARG A 508 -14.28 -12.80 12.75
CA ARG A 508 -14.44 -11.74 11.73
C ARG A 508 -13.70 -10.46 12.13
N LEU A 509 -13.85 -10.01 13.38
CA LEU A 509 -13.16 -8.82 13.88
C LEU A 509 -11.63 -8.99 13.81
N TYR A 510 -11.10 -10.16 14.16
CA TYR A 510 -9.66 -10.44 14.03
C TYR A 510 -9.20 -10.39 12.59
N LEU A 511 -9.95 -11.02 11.67
CA LEU A 511 -9.63 -11.02 10.24
C LEU A 511 -9.71 -9.62 9.62
N MET A 512 -10.71 -8.82 9.97
CA MET A 512 -10.81 -7.42 9.52
C MET A 512 -9.62 -6.59 10.00
N ARG A 513 -9.16 -6.83 11.24
CA ARG A 513 -7.99 -6.13 11.77
C ARG A 513 -6.71 -6.58 11.08
N LEU A 514 -6.55 -7.87 10.84
CA LEU A 514 -5.43 -8.44 10.09
C LEU A 514 -5.37 -7.90 8.66
N ASP A 515 -6.51 -7.75 7.99
CA ASP A 515 -6.59 -7.19 6.64
C ASP A 515 -6.14 -5.72 6.59
N LYS A 516 -6.42 -4.97 7.66
CA LYS A 516 -5.95 -3.58 7.81
C LYS A 516 -4.45 -3.50 8.12
N LEU A 517 -3.93 -4.40 8.95
CA LEU A 517 -2.54 -4.37 9.42
C LEU A 517 -1.56 -4.99 8.42
N MET A 518 -2.00 -6.03 7.70
CA MET A 518 -1.21 -6.76 6.72
C MET A 518 -2.00 -6.90 5.41
N PRO A 519 -2.26 -5.78 4.71
CA PRO A 519 -3.05 -5.80 3.48
C PRO A 519 -2.36 -6.65 2.42
N GLY A 520 -3.09 -7.61 1.85
CA GLY A 520 -2.58 -8.51 0.81
C GLY A 520 -1.54 -9.53 1.29
N ASN A 521 -1.41 -9.76 2.60
CA ASN A 521 -0.49 -10.77 3.13
C ASN A 521 -1.07 -12.19 2.99
N ASP A 522 -0.26 -13.11 2.47
CA ASP A 522 -0.63 -14.49 2.19
C ASP A 522 -1.16 -15.24 3.43
N ARG A 523 -0.61 -14.99 4.63
CA ARG A 523 -1.06 -15.63 5.88
C ARG A 523 -2.47 -15.21 6.27
N VAL A 524 -2.83 -13.93 6.04
CA VAL A 524 -4.18 -13.41 6.30
C VAL A 524 -5.17 -14.06 5.33
N THR A 525 -4.81 -14.11 4.05
CA THR A 525 -5.62 -14.78 3.02
C THR A 525 -5.87 -16.26 3.35
N GLN A 526 -4.82 -17.00 3.75
CA GLN A 526 -4.96 -18.41 4.16
C GLN A 526 -5.89 -18.54 5.38
N MET A 527 -5.77 -17.64 6.36
CA MET A 527 -6.63 -17.66 7.54
C MET A 527 -8.09 -17.29 7.21
N GLN A 528 -8.33 -16.33 6.32
CA GLN A 528 -9.67 -16.02 5.81
C GLN A 528 -10.29 -17.21 5.08
N ARG A 529 -9.50 -17.95 4.29
CA ARG A 529 -9.95 -19.18 3.64
C ARG A 529 -10.32 -20.24 4.68
N TYR A 530 -9.45 -20.48 5.64
CA TYR A 530 -9.69 -21.47 6.70
C TYR A 530 -10.95 -21.14 7.52
N TYR A 531 -11.20 -19.86 7.78
CA TYR A 531 -12.45 -19.39 8.39
C TYR A 531 -13.68 -19.69 7.52
N ARG A 532 -13.65 -19.36 6.22
CA ARG A 532 -14.77 -19.65 5.29
C ARG A 532 -15.09 -21.14 5.22
N GLU A 533 -14.07 -21.99 5.08
CA GLU A 533 -14.23 -23.45 5.07
C GLU A 533 -14.81 -23.98 6.38
N THR A 534 -14.40 -23.40 7.52
CA THR A 534 -14.92 -23.77 8.84
C THR A 534 -16.39 -23.43 8.99
N VAL A 535 -16.80 -22.22 8.58
CA VAL A 535 -18.20 -21.80 8.64
C VAL A 535 -19.06 -22.65 7.69
N ALA A 536 -18.64 -22.84 6.43
CA ALA A 536 -19.37 -23.64 5.46
C ALA A 536 -19.61 -25.08 5.95
N ALA A 537 -18.56 -25.75 6.43
CA ALA A 537 -18.66 -27.13 6.92
C ALA A 537 -19.58 -27.30 8.14
N LEU A 538 -19.76 -26.25 8.95
CA LEU A 538 -20.65 -26.26 10.11
C LEU A 538 -22.08 -25.82 9.75
N SER A 539 -22.24 -24.92 8.77
CA SER A 539 -23.56 -24.50 8.26
C SER A 539 -24.27 -25.60 7.49
N GLU A 540 -23.55 -26.45 6.75
CA GLU A 540 -24.12 -27.62 6.05
C GLU A 540 -24.58 -28.74 7.01
N ARG A 541 -24.17 -28.68 8.28
CA ARG A 541 -24.47 -29.70 9.30
C ARG A 541 -25.64 -29.36 10.22
N VAL A 542 -26.29 -28.22 10.05
CA VAL A 542 -27.51 -27.87 10.81
C VAL A 542 -28.70 -28.57 10.15
N PRO A 543 -29.29 -29.61 10.74
CA PRO A 543 -30.56 -30.15 10.25
C PRO A 543 -31.64 -29.10 10.51
N ALA A 544 -32.61 -29.01 9.59
CA ALA A 544 -33.79 -28.17 9.73
C ALA A 544 -34.60 -28.48 11.00
#